data_AF-A0A6B2XDH2-F1
#
_entry.id   AF-A0A6B2XDH2-F1
#
_cell.length_a   1.000
_cell.length_b   1.000
_cell.length_c   1.000
_cell.angle_alpha   90.00
_cell.angle_beta   90.00
_cell.angle_gamma   90.00
#
_symmetry.space_group_name_H-M   'P 1'
#
loop_
_entity.id
_entity.type
_entity.pdbx_description
1 polymer ?
#
loop_
_entity_poly.entity_id
_entity_poly.type
_entity_poly.pdbx_seq_one_letter_code
_entity_poly.pdbx_strand_id
1 'polypeptide(L)'
;MATVFPPEFAALEPFADWAVPTEKARYAKRIASTMDELDTFYSAAFPLLANGTEYLQQVSMEGISDEDKHLLWLFCALVTVAFPVEAWRQPKVPDTGAAAIDAVVEPAV
;
A
#
# COMPACT_ATOMS: atom_id res chain seq x y z
N MET A 1 -19.31 11.75 6.56
CA MET A 1 -18.25 11.31 5.61
C MET A 1 -18.07 9.83 5.86
N ALA A 2 -18.05 9.01 4.83
CA ALA A 2 -17.77 7.59 5.01
C ALA A 2 -16.28 7.44 5.35
N THR A 3 -15.96 6.69 6.40
CA THR A 3 -14.60 6.31 6.77
C THR A 3 -14.14 5.19 5.84
N VAL A 4 -12.89 5.26 5.37
CA VAL A 4 -12.29 4.23 4.51
C VAL A 4 -11.53 3.22 5.34
N PHE A 5 -11.00 3.66 6.48
CA PHE A 5 -10.18 2.85 7.39
C PHE A 5 -10.85 2.73 8.77
N PRO A 6 -10.45 1.73 9.57
CA PRO A 6 -10.91 1.64 10.94
C PRO A 6 -10.54 2.91 11.73
N PRO A 7 -11.33 3.31 12.74
CA PRO A 7 -11.15 4.59 13.44
C PRO A 7 -9.74 4.81 14.03
N GLU A 8 -9.08 3.74 14.45
CA GLU A 8 -7.72 3.75 15.01
C GLU A 8 -6.66 4.20 13.99
N PHE A 9 -6.99 4.11 12.70
CA PHE A 9 -6.13 4.46 11.57
C PHE A 9 -6.63 5.69 10.81
N ALA A 10 -7.44 6.56 11.44
CA ALA A 10 -7.97 7.78 10.82
C ALA A 10 -6.89 8.72 10.25
N ALA A 11 -5.64 8.63 10.73
CA ALA A 11 -4.51 9.36 10.16
C ALA A 11 -4.17 8.97 8.71
N LEU A 12 -4.64 7.79 8.25
CA LEU A 12 -4.46 7.30 6.89
C LEU A 12 -5.53 7.78 5.91
N GLU A 13 -6.62 8.40 6.38
CA GLU A 13 -7.72 8.87 5.53
C GLU A 13 -7.27 9.77 4.35
N PRO A 14 -6.29 10.69 4.50
CA PRO A 14 -5.76 11.45 3.36
C PRO A 14 -5.12 10.59 2.25
N PHE A 15 -4.81 9.32 2.55
CA PHE A 15 -4.16 8.34 1.69
C PHE A 15 -5.11 7.20 1.30
N ALA A 16 -6.43 7.40 1.39
CA ALA A 16 -7.43 6.42 0.99
C ALA A 16 -7.25 5.87 -0.44
N ASP A 17 -6.71 6.69 -1.34
CA ASP A 17 -6.40 6.33 -2.72
C ASP A 17 -5.20 5.37 -2.87
N TRP A 18 -4.48 5.07 -1.77
CA TRP A 18 -3.44 4.05 -1.69
C TRP A 18 -3.94 2.67 -1.26
N ALA A 19 -5.20 2.54 -0.81
CA ALA A 19 -5.85 1.26 -0.52
C ALA A 19 -6.23 0.51 -1.81
N VAL A 20 -5.24 0.22 -2.66
CA VAL A 20 -5.43 -0.33 -4.00
C VAL A 20 -5.44 -1.87 -3.96
N PRO A 21 -6.50 -2.54 -4.46
CA PRO A 21 -6.72 -3.97 -4.24
C PRO A 21 -5.66 -4.91 -4.81
N THR A 22 -5.20 -4.68 -6.04
CA THR A 22 -4.33 -5.63 -6.77
C THR A 22 -2.87 -5.18 -6.79
N GLU A 23 -1.95 -6.14 -6.83
CA GLU A 23 -0.52 -5.85 -6.91
C GLU A 23 -0.20 -5.05 -8.17
N LYS A 24 -0.73 -5.48 -9.31
CA LYS A 24 -0.56 -4.77 -10.59
C LYS A 24 -0.98 -3.30 -10.49
N ALA A 25 -2.13 -3.01 -9.87
CA ALA A 25 -2.61 -1.63 -9.75
C ALA A 25 -1.77 -0.81 -8.75
N ARG A 26 -1.32 -1.42 -7.63
CA ARG A 26 -0.36 -0.78 -6.70
C ARG A 26 0.95 -0.43 -7.39
N TYR A 27 1.50 -1.37 -8.17
CA TYR A 27 2.72 -1.15 -8.93
C TYR A 27 2.55 -0.03 -9.97
N ALA A 28 1.43 -0.03 -10.71
CA ALA A 28 1.12 1.03 -11.66
C ALA A 28 1.03 2.40 -11.00
N LYS A 29 0.33 2.50 -9.85
CA LYS A 29 0.24 3.73 -9.05
C LYS A 29 1.62 4.21 -8.62
N ARG A 30 2.46 3.31 -8.08
CA ARG A 30 3.85 3.61 -7.70
C ARG A 30 4.63 4.20 -8.87
N ILE A 31 4.61 3.56 -10.04
CA ILE A 31 5.34 4.02 -11.23
C ILE A 31 4.83 5.38 -11.73
N ALA A 32 3.54 5.67 -11.57
CA ALA A 32 2.92 6.93 -11.98
C ALA A 32 3.10 8.07 -10.95
N SER A 33 3.55 7.77 -9.73
CA SER A 33 3.71 8.74 -8.64
C SER A 33 5.07 9.44 -8.69
N THR A 34 5.10 10.67 -8.22
CA THR A 34 6.33 11.43 -7.94
C THR A 34 7.00 10.94 -6.65
N MET A 35 8.30 11.21 -6.49
CA MET A 35 8.99 10.87 -5.25
C MET A 35 8.40 11.56 -4.02
N ASP A 36 7.95 12.82 -4.15
CA ASP A 36 7.33 13.57 -3.04
C ASP A 36 6.02 12.91 -2.57
N GLU A 37 5.21 12.39 -3.50
CA GLU A 37 3.99 11.63 -3.16
C GLU A 37 4.33 10.31 -2.45
N LEU A 38 5.36 9.59 -2.93
CA LEU A 38 5.84 8.35 -2.32
C LEU A 38 6.37 8.59 -0.89
N ASP A 39 7.21 9.62 -0.72
CA ASP A 39 7.80 9.99 0.58
C ASP A 39 6.71 10.44 1.56
N THR A 40 5.72 11.22 1.10
CA THR A 40 4.61 11.70 1.93
C THR A 40 3.75 10.53 2.42
N PHE A 41 3.37 9.62 1.53
CA PHE A 41 2.61 8.42 1.90
C PHE A 41 3.40 7.51 2.84
N TYR A 42 4.66 7.20 2.50
CA TYR A 42 5.51 6.35 3.31
C TYR A 42 5.68 6.91 4.73
N SER A 43 5.95 8.21 4.86
CA SER A 43 6.16 8.87 6.17
C SER A 43 4.92 8.81 7.07
N ALA A 44 3.72 8.82 6.49
CA ALA A 44 2.47 8.69 7.24
C ALA A 44 2.14 7.24 7.58
N ALA A 45 2.34 6.31 6.65
CA ALA A 45 1.90 4.92 6.81
C ALA A 45 2.90 4.03 7.55
N PHE A 46 4.21 4.23 7.37
CA PHE A 46 5.24 3.39 7.98
C PHE A 46 5.20 3.34 9.52
N PRO A 47 5.04 4.45 10.25
CA PRO A 47 4.93 4.42 11.71
C PRO A 47 3.74 3.60 12.23
N LEU A 48 2.69 3.45 11.42
CA LEU A 48 1.48 2.72 11.78
C LEU A 48 1.55 1.23 11.42
N LEU A 49 2.56 0.80 10.65
CA LEU A 49 2.66 -0.58 10.16
C LEU A 49 2.72 -1.62 11.29
N ALA A 50 3.44 -1.34 12.38
CA ALA A 50 3.56 -2.27 13.50
C ALA A 50 2.18 -2.51 14.17
N ASN A 51 1.50 -1.44 14.57
CA ASN A 51 0.16 -1.51 15.16
C ASN A 51 -0.85 -2.09 14.15
N GLY A 52 -0.80 -1.65 12.89
CA GLY A 52 -1.63 -2.16 11.82
C GLY A 52 -1.47 -3.67 11.59
N THR A 53 -0.26 -4.19 11.70
CA THR A 53 0.01 -5.63 11.60
C THR A 53 -0.60 -6.39 12.78
N GLU A 54 -0.43 -5.89 14.00
CA GLU A 54 -1.02 -6.49 15.20
C GLU A 54 -2.55 -6.50 15.15
N TYR A 55 -3.15 -5.41 14.68
CA TYR A 55 -4.59 -5.30 14.44
C TYR A 55 -5.07 -6.32 13.39
N LEU A 56 -4.46 -6.33 12.20
CA LEU A 56 -4.86 -7.22 11.09
C LEU A 56 -4.69 -8.70 11.41
N GLN A 57 -3.77 -9.08 12.30
CA GLN A 57 -3.64 -10.46 12.77
C GLN A 57 -4.87 -10.96 13.56
N GLN A 58 -5.67 -10.05 14.10
CA GLN A 58 -6.90 -10.37 14.84
C GLN A 58 -8.13 -10.41 13.93
N VAL A 59 -8.02 -9.92 12.70
CA VAL A 59 -9.12 -9.86 11.73
C VAL A 59 -9.32 -11.24 11.09
N SER A 60 -10.55 -11.75 11.18
CA SER A 60 -10.96 -12.96 10.46
C SER A 60 -11.03 -12.69 8.96
N MET A 61 -10.45 -13.58 8.14
CA MET A 61 -10.61 -13.53 6.69
C MET A 61 -12.05 -13.85 6.26
N GLU A 62 -12.73 -14.72 7.02
CA GLU A 62 -14.14 -14.99 6.79
C GLU A 62 -14.97 -13.78 7.24
N GLY A 63 -15.65 -13.13 6.28
CA GLY A 63 -16.49 -11.97 6.55
C GLY A 63 -15.72 -10.68 6.84
N ILE A 64 -14.46 -10.58 6.42
CA ILE A 64 -13.63 -9.38 6.60
C ILE A 64 -14.36 -8.12 6.11
N SER A 65 -14.34 -7.06 6.93
CA SER A 65 -14.98 -5.79 6.62
C SER A 65 -14.25 -5.05 5.49
N ASP A 66 -14.92 -4.12 4.83
CA ASP A 66 -14.28 -3.34 3.77
C ASP A 66 -13.19 -2.40 4.33
N GLU A 67 -13.38 -1.85 5.54
CA GLU A 67 -12.38 -1.02 6.21
C GLU A 67 -11.09 -1.82 6.50
N ASP A 68 -11.22 -3.07 6.98
CA ASP A 68 -10.08 -3.94 7.24
C ASP A 68 -9.36 -4.36 5.94
N LYS A 69 -10.13 -4.64 4.88
CA LYS A 69 -9.56 -4.91 3.54
C LYS A 69 -8.78 -3.70 3.03
N HIS A 70 -9.33 -2.50 3.15
CA HIS A 70 -8.65 -1.28 2.71
C HIS A 70 -7.36 -1.05 3.49
N LEU A 71 -7.38 -1.27 4.81
CA LEU A 71 -6.18 -1.19 5.64
C LEU A 71 -5.10 -2.20 5.19
N LEU A 72 -5.50 -3.45 4.96
CA LEU A 72 -4.61 -4.48 4.42
C LEU A 72 -4.01 -4.05 3.07
N TRP A 73 -4.83 -3.59 2.13
CA TRP A 73 -4.37 -3.14 0.81
C TRP A 73 -3.46 -1.93 0.88
N LEU A 74 -3.71 -0.99 1.80
CA LEU A 74 -2.85 0.16 2.02
C LEU A 74 -1.47 -0.28 2.53
N PHE A 75 -1.39 -1.21 3.47
CA PHE A 75 -0.08 -1.76 3.90
C PHE A 75 0.60 -2.59 2.82
N CYS A 76 -0.15 -3.31 1.97
CA CYS A 76 0.43 -3.91 0.77
C CYS A 76 1.02 -2.84 -0.17
N ALA A 77 0.38 -1.67 -0.31
CA ALA A 77 0.93 -0.55 -1.07
C ALA A 77 2.20 0.01 -0.44
N LEU A 78 2.23 0.15 0.89
CA LEU A 78 3.43 0.56 1.62
C LEU A 78 4.62 -0.35 1.31
N VAL A 79 4.43 -1.68 1.30
CA VAL A 79 5.48 -2.64 0.93
C VAL A 79 6.03 -2.38 -0.47
N THR A 80 5.17 -2.03 -1.44
CA THR A 80 5.62 -1.70 -2.81
C THR A 80 6.38 -0.38 -2.90
N VAL A 81 6.13 0.56 -1.98
CA VAL A 81 6.70 1.91 -1.92
C VAL A 81 7.99 1.98 -1.10
N ALA A 82 8.20 1.04 -0.17
CA ALA A 82 9.37 1.01 0.72
C ALA A 82 10.70 1.08 -0.05
N PHE A 83 10.87 0.27 -1.11
CA PHE A 83 12.12 0.28 -1.88
C PHE A 83 12.41 1.59 -2.63
N PRO A 84 11.46 2.19 -3.38
CA PRO A 84 11.64 3.53 -3.94
C PRO A 84 12.11 4.56 -2.93
N VAL A 85 11.52 4.57 -1.73
CA VAL A 85 11.78 5.57 -0.68
C VAL A 85 13.09 5.28 0.05
N GLU A 86 13.30 4.05 0.51
CA GLU A 86 14.43 3.69 1.37
C GLU A 86 15.74 3.52 0.58
N ALA A 87 15.67 2.98 -0.64
CA ALA A 87 16.84 2.48 -1.36
C ALA A 87 17.10 3.18 -2.69
N TRP A 88 16.09 3.27 -3.57
CA TRP A 88 16.33 3.64 -4.97
C TRP A 88 16.29 5.14 -5.23
N ARG A 89 15.52 5.88 -4.44
CA ARG A 89 15.21 7.31 -4.66
C ARG A 89 14.62 7.58 -6.06
N GLN A 90 13.92 6.59 -6.59
CA GLN A 90 13.15 6.68 -7.83
C GLN A 90 12.04 5.61 -7.83
N PRO A 91 10.89 5.83 -8.50
CA PRO A 91 9.78 4.88 -8.51
C PRO A 91 10.09 3.54 -9.20
N LYS A 92 11.02 3.55 -10.16
CA LYS A 92 11.37 2.39 -10.98
C LYS A 92 12.59 1.67 -10.40
N VAL A 93 12.60 0.35 -10.49
CA VAL A 93 13.76 -0.47 -10.12
C VAL A 93 14.99 -0.04 -10.94
N PRO A 94 16.14 0.26 -10.30
CA PRO A 94 17.38 0.64 -10.98
C PRO A 94 17.85 -0.39 -12.02
N ASP A 95 18.56 0.07 -13.05
CA ASP A 95 19.22 -0.76 -14.07
C ASP A 95 18.32 -1.76 -14.84
N THR A 96 17.00 -1.56 -14.82
CA THR A 96 16.05 -2.45 -15.53
C THR A 96 15.81 -2.08 -17.00
N GLY A 97 16.29 -0.93 -17.48
CA GLY A 97 16.09 -0.52 -18.88
C GLY A 97 14.62 -0.58 -19.31
N ALA A 98 14.33 -1.29 -20.40
CA ALA A 98 12.96 -1.54 -20.87
C ALA A 98 12.34 -2.85 -20.35
N ALA A 99 13.04 -3.59 -19.48
CA ALA A 99 12.56 -4.88 -18.97
C ALA A 99 11.35 -4.70 -18.04
N ALA A 100 10.36 -5.58 -18.19
CA ALA A 100 9.18 -5.68 -17.35
C ALA A 100 8.74 -7.15 -17.25
N ILE A 101 8.17 -7.52 -16.11
CA ILE A 101 7.53 -8.82 -15.88
C ILE A 101 6.18 -8.51 -15.25
N ASP A 102 5.10 -8.97 -15.89
CA ASP A 102 3.75 -8.80 -15.37
C ASP A 102 3.35 -10.01 -14.53
N ALA A 103 2.85 -9.76 -13.32
CA ALA A 103 2.10 -10.76 -12.57
C ALA A 103 0.75 -10.99 -13.27
N VAL A 104 0.56 -12.19 -13.83
CA VAL A 104 -0.66 -12.56 -14.58
C VAL A 104 -1.67 -13.34 -13.74
N VAL A 105 -1.25 -13.86 -12.59
CA VAL A 105 -2.09 -14.53 -11.60
C VAL A 105 -1.63 -14.08 -10.21
N GLU A 106 -2.58 -13.61 -9.41
CA GLU A 106 -2.37 -13.20 -8.01
C GLU A 106 -3.19 -14.13 -7.10
N PRO A 107 -2.76 -14.40 -5.86
CA PRO A 107 -3.59 -15.13 -4.89
C PRO A 107 -4.95 -14.44 -4.74
N ALA A 108 -6.03 -15.21 -4.83
CA ALA A 108 -7.35 -14.71 -4.47
C ALA A 108 -7.34 -14.42 -2.97
N VAL A 109 -7.44 -13.15 -2.60
CA VAL A 109 -7.81 -12.73 -1.24
C VAL A 109 -9.29 -12.98 -1.06
#